data_AF-A0AA38W7E7-F1
#
_entry.id   AF-A0AA38W7E7-F1
#
_cell.length_a   1.000
_cell.length_b   1.000
_cell.length_c   1.000
_cell.angle_alpha   90.00
_cell.angle_beta   90.00
_cell.angle_gamma   90.00
#
_symmetry.space_group_name_H-M   'P 1'
#
loop_
_entity.id
_entity.type
_entity.pdbx_description
1 polymer ?
#
loop_
_entity_poly.entity_id
_entity_poly.type
_entity_poly.pdbx_seq_one_letter_code
_entity_poly.pdbx_strand_id
1 'polypeptide(L)'
;MYSDLTFTLRNCKLTNEANRVLDKRTKDAKLPPWTMWKGFLNNYPLSTKDKQQGYNGNYQAISKGAYPPWIKGSDEENYPLTRIVQRDIWVHQHPVNCKDPKLRFLIADWGEYRDSVWEPSLLGCPDFLQSPLTKKEFSSQTTIIEPITMAAKTSQECRDRAFELMNEKGAWENGVITVKENYTTKQIWTGSIPRVWGSPWTYIQPTTEVNGTLIGYHRKMDRRWWRAQALRYLMRFQSEYTCGLLNVARHSSFGWEAAELVHSAHVSEFDTKDSQSAIEEYVWSNHEPWTPRPLLSVHVRMGDKACEMKVVQFEEYMRLAERIRHRFPHLKHIWLSTEMQEVIDKTKLYANWKFHYSNVRRQVGNITMAVYEASLGRETSTNYPLVNFLMATEADFFIGALGSTWCFLIDGMRNTGGKVMAGYLSVNKDRFW
;
A
#
# COMPACT_ATOMS: atom_id res chain seq x y z
N MET A 1 -34.27 11.32 0.81
CA MET A 1 -33.66 11.81 -0.44
C MET A 1 -32.13 11.75 -0.33
N TYR A 2 -31.51 10.57 -0.08
CA TYR A 2 -30.04 10.37 -0.06
C TYR A 2 -29.67 8.86 -0.08
N SER A 3 -30.42 8.01 -0.80
CA SER A 3 -30.14 6.57 -0.86
C SER A 3 -29.05 6.18 -1.86
N ASP A 4 -28.67 7.04 -2.80
CA ASP A 4 -27.71 6.73 -3.87
C ASP A 4 -26.40 7.55 -3.81
N LEU A 5 -25.83 7.69 -2.62
CA LEU A 5 -24.44 8.16 -2.43
C LEU A 5 -23.39 7.04 -2.63
N THR A 6 -23.78 5.95 -3.28
CA THR A 6 -23.04 4.70 -3.43
C THR A 6 -21.73 4.85 -4.22
N PHE A 7 -21.57 5.88 -5.05
CA PHE A 7 -20.38 6.06 -5.88
C PHE A 7 -19.13 6.58 -5.15
N THR A 8 -19.27 7.05 -3.90
CA THR A 8 -18.14 7.33 -2.99
C THR A 8 -17.62 6.09 -2.27
N LEU A 9 -18.34 4.97 -2.39
CA LEU A 9 -18.12 3.77 -1.61
C LEU A 9 -17.69 2.63 -2.52
N ARG A 10 -16.72 1.85 -2.04
CA ARG A 10 -16.36 0.59 -2.69
C ARG A 10 -17.24 -0.53 -2.17
N ASN A 11 -17.69 -1.45 -3.04
CA ASN A 11 -18.24 -2.71 -2.58
C ASN A 11 -17.12 -3.58 -1.99
N CYS A 12 -16.96 -3.53 -0.66
CA CYS A 12 -15.85 -4.18 0.04
C CYS A 12 -15.90 -5.71 -0.04
N LYS A 13 -17.10 -6.30 0.00
CA LYS A 13 -17.29 -7.74 -0.13
C LYS A 13 -16.90 -8.23 -1.51
N LEU A 14 -17.40 -7.58 -2.57
CA LEU A 14 -17.08 -7.91 -3.95
C LEU A 14 -15.59 -7.70 -4.26
N THR A 15 -14.99 -6.61 -3.75
CA THR A 15 -13.55 -6.36 -3.89
C THR A 15 -12.73 -7.46 -3.22
N ASN A 16 -13.11 -7.86 -2.00
CA ASN A 16 -12.41 -8.92 -1.28
C ASN A 16 -12.54 -10.27 -2.00
N GLU A 17 -13.71 -10.60 -2.54
CA GLU A 17 -13.93 -11.81 -3.34
C GLU A 17 -13.07 -11.82 -4.61
N ALA A 18 -13.07 -10.71 -5.37
CA ALA A 18 -12.22 -10.55 -6.55
C ALA A 18 -10.74 -10.73 -6.20
N ASN A 19 -10.26 -10.08 -5.13
CA ASN A 19 -8.89 -10.22 -4.65
C ASN A 19 -8.55 -11.68 -4.32
N ARG A 20 -9.45 -12.43 -3.66
CA ARG A 20 -9.25 -13.86 -3.34
C ARG A 20 -9.19 -14.75 -4.57
N VAL A 21 -9.91 -14.41 -5.63
CA VAL A 21 -9.83 -15.13 -6.92
C VAL A 21 -8.48 -14.84 -7.59
N LEU A 22 -8.06 -13.57 -7.61
CA LEU A 22 -6.83 -13.13 -8.24
C LEU A 22 -5.56 -13.63 -7.50
N ASP A 23 -5.63 -13.84 -6.19
CA ASP A 23 -4.49 -14.32 -5.39
C ASP A 23 -4.32 -15.85 -5.40
N LYS A 24 -5.18 -16.60 -6.09
CA LYS A 24 -5.10 -18.07 -6.19
C LYS A 24 -4.39 -18.51 -7.48
N ARG A 25 -3.80 -19.71 -7.45
CA ARG A 25 -3.38 -20.42 -8.67
C ARG A 25 -4.62 -20.92 -9.41
N THR A 26 -4.60 -20.93 -10.74
CA THR A 26 -5.66 -21.60 -11.51
C THR A 26 -5.48 -23.11 -11.45
N LYS A 27 -6.53 -23.89 -11.74
CA LYS A 27 -6.50 -25.36 -11.66
C LYS A 27 -5.44 -25.99 -12.57
N ASP A 28 -5.20 -25.38 -13.73
CA ASP A 28 -4.32 -25.92 -14.76
C ASP A 28 -3.01 -25.14 -14.92
N ALA A 29 -2.90 -23.90 -14.39
CA ALA A 29 -1.70 -23.09 -14.51
C ALA A 29 -0.89 -23.00 -13.20
N LYS A 30 0.43 -23.15 -13.34
CA LYS A 30 1.44 -22.79 -12.32
C LYS A 30 1.53 -21.28 -12.08
N LEU A 31 0.56 -20.48 -12.50
CA LEU A 31 0.55 -19.04 -12.34
C LEU A 31 -0.89 -18.57 -12.07
N PRO A 32 -1.07 -17.43 -11.41
CA PRO A 32 -2.38 -16.91 -11.02
C PRO A 32 -3.16 -16.35 -12.23
N PRO A 33 -4.50 -16.21 -12.15
CA PRO A 33 -5.36 -15.82 -13.26
C PRO A 33 -4.94 -14.53 -13.98
N TRP A 34 -4.42 -13.55 -13.22
CA TRP A 34 -3.96 -12.28 -13.78
C TRP A 34 -2.75 -12.41 -14.72
N THR A 35 -2.04 -13.54 -14.72
CA THR A 35 -0.94 -13.80 -15.67
C THR A 35 -1.41 -14.18 -17.08
N MET A 36 -2.70 -14.47 -17.26
CA MET A 36 -3.28 -14.78 -18.57
C MET A 36 -4.01 -13.56 -19.16
N TRP A 37 -3.97 -12.42 -18.47
CA TRP A 37 -4.94 -11.35 -18.67
C TRP A 37 -4.29 -9.98 -18.97
N LYS A 38 -4.89 -9.19 -19.87
CA LYS A 38 -4.31 -7.97 -20.44
C LYS A 38 -5.14 -6.66 -20.25
N GLY A 39 -6.17 -6.61 -19.39
CA GLY A 39 -7.07 -5.42 -19.22
C GLY A 39 -7.13 -4.78 -17.80
N PHE A 40 -8.28 -4.19 -17.40
CA PHE A 40 -8.72 -3.86 -16.00
C PHE A 40 -9.45 -4.96 -15.13
N LEU A 41 -8.86 -5.31 -14.00
CA LEU A 41 -8.86 -6.67 -13.39
C LEU A 41 -10.16 -7.29 -12.86
N ASN A 42 -11.29 -6.57 -12.84
CA ASN A 42 -12.55 -7.15 -12.34
C ASN A 42 -13.47 -7.69 -13.45
N ASN A 43 -13.06 -7.57 -14.71
CA ASN A 43 -13.76 -8.16 -15.86
C ASN A 43 -13.36 -9.63 -16.11
N TYR A 44 -12.86 -10.36 -15.11
CA TYR A 44 -12.69 -11.80 -15.27
C TYR A 44 -14.09 -12.42 -15.26
N PRO A 45 -14.59 -12.99 -16.36
CA PRO A 45 -15.92 -13.58 -16.36
C PRO A 45 -15.88 -14.76 -15.39
N LEU A 46 -16.50 -14.60 -14.22
CA LEU A 46 -16.84 -15.71 -13.32
C LEU A 46 -18.03 -16.53 -13.85
N SER A 47 -18.46 -16.26 -15.10
CA SER A 47 -19.47 -17.05 -15.79
C SER A 47 -18.97 -18.47 -16.03
N THR A 48 -19.71 -19.44 -15.49
CA THR A 48 -19.54 -20.86 -15.74
C THR A 48 -19.67 -21.26 -17.21
N LYS A 49 -20.11 -20.35 -18.09
CA LYS A 49 -20.32 -20.61 -19.53
C LYS A 49 -19.05 -20.54 -20.37
N ASP A 50 -17.97 -19.89 -19.91
CA ASP A 50 -16.73 -19.76 -20.69
C ASP A 50 -15.74 -20.92 -20.52
N LYS A 51 -16.12 -21.96 -19.75
CA LYS A 51 -15.34 -23.21 -19.65
C LYS A 51 -15.29 -24.03 -20.95
N GLN A 52 -16.01 -23.64 -21.99
CA GLN A 52 -16.13 -24.41 -23.24
C GLN A 52 -15.27 -23.91 -24.41
N GLN A 53 -14.56 -22.78 -24.30
CA GLN A 53 -13.62 -22.39 -25.36
C GLN A 53 -12.19 -22.74 -24.97
N GLY A 54 -11.79 -23.95 -25.37
CA GLY A 54 -10.42 -24.43 -25.29
C GLY A 54 -9.46 -23.55 -26.08
N TYR A 55 -8.76 -22.67 -25.39
CA TYR A 55 -7.57 -22.00 -25.93
C TYR A 55 -6.38 -22.96 -25.81
N ASN A 56 -6.22 -23.81 -26.82
CA ASN A 56 -5.01 -24.60 -27.06
C ASN A 56 -3.91 -23.67 -27.59
N GLY A 57 -2.99 -23.23 -26.73
CA GLY A 57 -1.85 -22.41 -27.14
C GLY A 57 -0.73 -22.41 -26.10
N ASN A 58 0.43 -22.94 -26.48
CA ASN A 58 1.69 -23.07 -25.70
C ASN A 58 1.86 -22.08 -24.52
N TYR A 59 1.64 -22.60 -23.31
CA TYR A 59 1.65 -21.91 -22.01
C TYR A 59 3.00 -21.27 -21.60
N GLN A 60 4.11 -21.53 -22.31
CA GLN A 60 5.43 -21.01 -21.95
C GLN A 60 5.72 -19.60 -22.48
N ALA A 61 4.98 -19.11 -23.48
CA ALA A 61 5.23 -17.80 -24.10
C ALA A 61 4.41 -16.63 -23.52
N ILE A 62 3.35 -16.92 -22.74
CA ILE A 62 2.30 -15.93 -22.39
C ILE A 62 2.65 -15.07 -21.15
N SER A 63 3.64 -15.47 -20.34
CA SER A 63 3.95 -14.81 -19.06
C SER A 63 4.79 -13.52 -19.14
N LYS A 64 5.28 -13.14 -20.33
CA LYS A 64 6.19 -11.98 -20.48
C LYS A 64 5.49 -10.62 -20.46
N GLY A 65 4.16 -10.57 -20.54
CA GLY A 65 3.40 -9.31 -20.62
C GLY A 65 2.18 -9.21 -19.69
N ALA A 66 2.06 -10.11 -18.72
CA ALA A 66 0.94 -10.10 -17.78
C ALA A 66 1.44 -9.75 -16.37
N TYR A 67 0.75 -8.81 -15.72
CA TYR A 67 1.30 -8.06 -14.60
C TYR A 67 0.41 -8.13 -13.36
N PRO A 68 1.00 -8.05 -12.14
CA PRO A 68 0.22 -8.13 -10.92
C PRO A 68 -0.84 -7.01 -10.80
N PRO A 69 -2.09 -7.35 -10.42
CA PRO A 69 -3.24 -6.44 -10.43
C PRO A 69 -3.07 -5.13 -9.65
N TRP A 70 -2.31 -5.21 -8.56
CA TRP A 70 -2.15 -4.15 -7.56
C TRP A 70 -1.13 -3.09 -7.94
N ILE A 71 -0.49 -3.23 -9.11
CA ILE A 71 0.45 -2.25 -9.66
C ILE A 71 -0.26 -1.44 -10.74
N LYS A 72 -0.66 -0.21 -10.37
CA LYS A 72 -1.31 0.77 -11.25
C LYS A 72 -0.23 1.60 -11.99
N GLY A 73 -0.57 2.18 -13.14
CA GLY A 73 0.30 3.04 -13.97
C GLY A 73 0.77 2.39 -15.27
N SER A 74 1.21 3.21 -16.24
CA SER A 74 1.70 2.73 -17.54
C SER A 74 3.04 1.98 -17.40
N ASP A 75 3.47 1.26 -18.45
CA ASP A 75 4.84 0.71 -18.50
C ASP A 75 5.90 1.81 -18.41
N GLU A 76 5.54 3.04 -18.78
CA GLU A 76 6.39 4.23 -18.74
C GLU A 76 6.54 4.84 -17.35
N GLU A 77 5.62 4.56 -16.43
CA GLU A 77 5.68 5.04 -15.04
C GLU A 77 6.18 3.96 -14.07
N ASN A 78 6.13 2.67 -14.47
CA ASN A 78 6.57 1.53 -13.68
C ASN A 78 8.09 1.24 -13.81
N TYR A 79 8.87 2.32 -13.81
CA TYR A 79 10.26 2.35 -14.29
C TYR A 79 11.34 1.63 -13.47
N PRO A 80 11.04 0.92 -12.37
CA PRO A 80 12.03 -0.02 -11.87
C PRO A 80 11.40 -1.38 -11.58
N LEU A 81 11.30 -2.24 -12.60
CA LEU A 81 11.05 -3.70 -12.51
C LEU A 81 9.92 -4.15 -11.56
N THR A 82 9.03 -3.24 -11.14
CA THR A 82 8.18 -3.45 -9.97
C THR A 82 7.22 -4.60 -10.26
N ARG A 83 6.64 -4.63 -11.46
CA ARG A 83 5.79 -5.73 -11.91
C ARG A 83 6.48 -7.09 -11.87
N ILE A 84 7.77 -7.16 -12.26
CA ILE A 84 8.58 -8.39 -12.22
C ILE A 84 8.83 -8.82 -10.77
N VAL A 85 9.30 -7.89 -9.94
CA VAL A 85 9.60 -8.16 -8.52
C VAL A 85 8.35 -8.62 -7.79
N GLN A 86 7.22 -7.95 -7.99
CA GLN A 86 5.95 -8.28 -7.35
C GLN A 86 5.43 -9.65 -7.77
N ARG A 87 5.58 -10.01 -9.05
CA ARG A 87 5.29 -11.37 -9.54
C ARG A 87 6.20 -12.39 -8.87
N ASP A 88 7.50 -12.12 -8.80
CA ASP A 88 8.46 -13.08 -8.25
C ASP A 88 8.28 -13.26 -6.73
N ILE A 89 7.97 -12.18 -5.99
CA ILE A 89 7.56 -12.25 -4.58
C ILE A 89 6.27 -13.09 -4.46
N TRP A 90 5.27 -12.86 -5.32
CA TRP A 90 4.04 -13.63 -5.30
C TRP A 90 4.30 -15.13 -5.51
N VAL A 91 5.10 -15.49 -6.52
CA VAL A 91 5.45 -16.90 -6.81
C VAL A 91 6.14 -17.52 -5.61
N HIS A 92 7.03 -16.78 -4.96
CA HIS A 92 7.73 -17.24 -3.76
C HIS A 92 6.76 -17.51 -2.59
N GLN A 93 5.81 -16.63 -2.34
CA GLN A 93 4.81 -16.75 -1.25
C GLN A 93 3.67 -17.73 -1.54
N HIS A 94 3.55 -18.21 -2.78
CA HIS A 94 2.52 -19.15 -3.20
C HIS A 94 3.16 -20.37 -3.87
N PRO A 95 3.91 -21.25 -3.16
CA PRO A 95 4.43 -22.48 -3.75
C PRO A 95 3.31 -23.34 -4.35
N VAL A 96 3.65 -24.18 -5.33
CA VAL A 96 2.69 -25.13 -5.94
C VAL A 96 2.33 -26.26 -4.97
N ASN A 97 3.29 -26.67 -4.13
CA ASN A 97 3.12 -27.73 -3.14
C ASN A 97 3.62 -27.21 -1.79
N CYS A 98 2.69 -26.94 -0.87
CA CYS A 98 3.03 -26.48 0.48
C CYS A 98 3.66 -27.58 1.35
N LYS A 99 3.62 -28.83 0.91
CA LYS A 99 4.23 -30.00 1.59
C LYS A 99 5.59 -30.40 1.00
N ASP A 100 6.16 -29.61 0.09
CA ASP A 100 7.50 -29.88 -0.45
C ASP A 100 8.53 -29.87 0.69
N PRO A 101 9.33 -30.95 0.90
CA PRO A 101 10.32 -31.02 1.96
C PRO A 101 11.45 -29.99 1.84
N LYS A 102 11.62 -29.36 0.67
CA LYS A 102 12.57 -28.25 0.45
C LYS A 102 12.02 -26.90 0.89
N LEU A 103 10.72 -26.80 1.12
CA LEU A 103 10.08 -25.58 1.57
C LEU A 103 10.51 -25.27 3.00
N ARG A 104 10.69 -23.98 3.27
CA ARG A 104 10.98 -23.45 4.60
C ARG A 104 9.92 -22.40 4.94
N PHE A 105 9.74 -22.15 6.22
CA PHE A 105 8.72 -21.23 6.71
C PHE A 105 9.35 -20.27 7.72
N LEU A 106 9.08 -18.99 7.51
CA LEU A 106 9.38 -17.93 8.47
C LEU A 106 8.07 -17.48 9.11
N ILE A 107 7.93 -17.75 10.39
CA ILE A 107 6.81 -17.27 11.19
C ILE A 107 7.18 -15.91 11.77
N ALA A 108 6.38 -14.90 11.46
CA ALA A 108 6.53 -13.58 12.04
C ALA A 108 5.36 -13.34 12.99
N ASP A 109 5.64 -13.37 14.30
CA ASP A 109 4.70 -12.96 15.33
C ASP A 109 4.84 -11.45 15.57
N TRP A 110 3.71 -10.75 15.54
CA TRP A 110 3.61 -9.30 15.71
C TRP A 110 2.81 -8.93 16.97
N GLY A 111 2.37 -9.92 17.76
CA GLY A 111 1.48 -9.74 18.91
C GLY A 111 2.13 -9.22 20.19
N GLU A 112 3.46 -9.30 20.31
CA GLU A 112 4.21 -8.99 21.55
C GLU A 112 4.89 -7.60 21.59
N TYR A 113 4.65 -6.71 20.62
CA TYR A 113 5.07 -5.31 20.79
C TYR A 113 4.12 -4.60 21.77
N ARG A 114 4.37 -4.77 23.07
CA ARG A 114 3.65 -4.08 24.15
C ARG A 114 4.00 -2.59 24.25
N ASP A 115 5.12 -2.14 23.66
CA ASP A 115 5.66 -0.80 23.93
C ASP A 115 6.14 0.00 22.69
N SER A 116 5.80 -0.38 21.45
CA SER A 116 6.25 0.38 20.27
C SER A 116 5.13 0.88 19.37
N VAL A 117 5.29 2.15 18.97
CA VAL A 117 4.59 2.89 17.90
C VAL A 117 4.35 2.01 16.66
N TRP A 118 3.32 2.26 15.87
CA TRP A 118 3.06 1.52 14.62
C TRP A 118 4.23 1.59 13.60
N GLU A 119 5.06 2.63 13.67
CA GLU A 119 6.15 2.94 12.74
C GLU A 119 7.25 1.85 12.65
N PRO A 120 7.82 1.30 13.75
CA PRO A 120 8.85 0.27 13.68
C PRO A 120 8.29 -1.10 13.27
N SER A 121 7.02 -1.39 13.55
CA SER A 121 6.36 -2.65 13.18
C SER A 121 6.24 -2.79 11.66
N LEU A 122 5.82 -1.72 10.97
CA LEU A 122 5.71 -1.69 9.51
C LEU A 122 7.05 -1.57 8.78
N LEU A 123 8.11 -0.98 9.38
CA LEU A 123 9.45 -1.03 8.80
C LEU A 123 10.16 -2.37 9.04
N GLY A 124 9.89 -3.01 10.19
CA GLY A 124 10.34 -4.37 10.45
C GLY A 124 9.77 -5.35 9.42
N CYS A 125 8.52 -5.15 9.00
CA CYS A 125 7.81 -6.04 8.08
C CYS A 125 8.52 -6.25 6.71
N PRO A 126 8.93 -5.22 5.96
CA PRO A 126 9.80 -5.33 4.79
C PRO A 126 11.16 -5.98 5.03
N ASP A 127 11.73 -5.80 6.22
CA ASP A 127 13.03 -6.34 6.60
C ASP A 127 12.97 -7.84 6.90
N PHE A 128 11.83 -8.34 7.40
CA PHE A 128 11.60 -9.78 7.52
C PHE A 128 11.44 -10.47 6.17
N LEU A 129 10.95 -9.78 5.14
CA LEU A 129 10.99 -10.30 3.75
C LEU A 129 12.42 -10.35 3.20
N GLN A 130 13.33 -9.51 3.69
CA GLN A 130 14.71 -9.47 3.23
C GLN A 130 15.54 -10.68 3.67
N SER A 131 15.43 -11.11 4.93
CA SER A 131 16.27 -12.20 5.47
C SER A 131 16.12 -13.54 4.71
N PRO A 132 14.90 -14.03 4.39
CA PRO A 132 14.72 -15.24 3.59
C PRO A 132 15.15 -15.09 2.13
N LEU A 133 14.96 -13.92 1.53
CA LEU A 133 15.24 -13.68 0.11
C LEU A 133 16.73 -13.43 -0.19
N THR A 134 17.59 -13.33 0.84
CA THR A 134 19.00 -12.91 0.69
C THR A 134 20.02 -13.98 1.05
N LYS A 135 19.63 -15.04 1.77
CA LYS A 135 20.42 -16.28 1.75
C LYS A 135 20.48 -16.78 0.30
N LYS A 136 21.56 -17.47 -0.09
CA LYS A 136 21.83 -18.06 -1.43
C LYS A 136 20.81 -19.14 -1.86
N GLU A 137 19.60 -19.06 -1.33
CA GLU A 137 18.52 -20.02 -1.32
C GLU A 137 17.34 -19.50 -2.16
N PHE A 138 17.61 -19.05 -3.38
CA PHE A 138 16.56 -19.14 -4.42
C PHE A 138 16.24 -20.62 -4.76
N SER A 139 17.02 -21.55 -4.20
CA SER A 139 16.83 -23.01 -4.25
C SER A 139 15.88 -23.56 -3.16
N SER A 140 15.64 -22.85 -2.06
CA SER A 140 14.70 -23.27 -0.99
C SER A 140 13.72 -22.15 -0.68
N GLN A 141 12.49 -22.35 -1.15
CA GLN A 141 11.41 -21.36 -1.08
C GLN A 141 11.02 -21.14 0.40
N THR A 142 10.96 -19.88 0.86
CA THR A 142 10.63 -19.55 2.26
C THR A 142 9.35 -18.71 2.34
N THR A 143 8.30 -19.26 2.96
CA THR A 143 6.98 -18.61 3.03
C THR A 143 6.83 -17.83 4.34
N ILE A 144 6.34 -16.57 4.29
CA ILE A 144 6.19 -15.70 5.47
C ILE A 144 4.72 -15.61 5.91
N ILE A 145 4.44 -15.89 7.19
CA ILE A 145 3.06 -15.96 7.72
C ILE A 145 2.83 -14.86 8.76
N GLU A 146 1.67 -14.18 8.68
CA GLU A 146 1.26 -13.06 9.55
C GLU A 146 -0.12 -13.31 10.22
N PRO A 147 -0.37 -12.82 11.46
CA PRO A 147 -1.68 -12.79 12.09
C PRO A 147 -2.51 -11.53 11.71
N ILE A 148 -3.62 -11.80 11.04
CA ILE A 148 -4.98 -11.26 11.26
C ILE A 148 -5.34 -9.82 10.81
N THR A 149 -4.48 -8.81 10.73
CA THR A 149 -4.93 -7.47 10.22
C THR A 149 -4.46 -7.10 8.82
N MET A 150 -3.44 -7.78 8.28
CA MET A 150 -3.03 -7.67 6.88
C MET A 150 -3.24 -9.01 6.17
N ALA A 151 -4.50 -9.34 5.94
CA ALA A 151 -5.00 -10.60 5.43
C ALA A 151 -4.03 -11.32 4.46
N ALA A 152 -3.52 -12.47 4.91
CA ALA A 152 -3.26 -13.65 4.09
C ALA A 152 -2.40 -13.42 2.83
N LYS A 153 -1.11 -13.10 3.00
CA LYS A 153 -0.22 -12.83 1.85
C LYS A 153 0.41 -14.07 1.20
N THR A 154 0.06 -15.23 1.73
CA THR A 154 0.47 -16.58 1.33
C THR A 154 -0.76 -17.44 1.04
N SER A 155 -0.62 -18.64 0.46
CA SER A 155 -1.79 -19.53 0.33
C SER A 155 -2.29 -20.01 1.70
N GLN A 156 -3.61 -20.24 1.83
CA GLN A 156 -4.18 -20.80 3.07
C GLN A 156 -3.55 -22.16 3.40
N GLU A 157 -3.38 -23.01 2.40
CA GLU A 157 -2.72 -24.30 2.53
C GLU A 157 -1.33 -24.22 3.16
N CYS A 158 -0.52 -23.23 2.75
CA CYS A 158 0.81 -23.03 3.31
C CYS A 158 0.78 -22.49 4.74
N ARG A 159 -0.22 -21.67 5.07
CA ARG A 159 -0.44 -21.26 6.46
C ARG A 159 -0.76 -22.46 7.34
N ASP A 160 -1.73 -23.25 6.92
CA ASP A 160 -2.17 -24.43 7.67
C ASP A 160 -1.01 -25.40 7.87
N ARG A 161 -0.23 -25.68 6.82
CA ARG A 161 0.97 -26.54 6.93
C ARG A 161 2.02 -25.97 7.88
N ALA A 162 2.25 -24.66 7.87
CA ALA A 162 3.21 -24.08 8.80
C ALA A 162 2.73 -24.16 10.26
N PHE A 163 1.43 -23.97 10.52
CA PHE A 163 0.85 -24.16 11.85
C PHE A 163 0.96 -25.62 12.33
N GLU A 164 0.79 -26.60 11.43
CA GLU A 164 1.09 -28.00 11.75
C GLU A 164 2.56 -28.18 12.15
N LEU A 165 3.49 -27.70 11.31
CA LEU A 165 4.93 -27.80 11.53
C LEU A 165 5.40 -27.08 12.80
N MET A 166 4.74 -26.00 13.23
CA MET A 166 5.06 -25.32 14.49
C MET A 166 4.92 -26.24 15.71
N ASN A 167 4.05 -27.24 15.64
CA ASN A 167 3.88 -28.23 16.71
C ASN A 167 4.86 -29.42 16.61
N GLU A 168 5.63 -29.51 15.51
CA GLU A 168 6.60 -30.59 15.28
C GLU A 168 8.00 -30.16 15.74
N LYS A 169 8.51 -30.74 16.83
CA LYS A 169 9.85 -30.40 17.36
C LYS A 169 10.97 -30.56 16.31
N GLY A 170 10.89 -31.62 15.50
CA GLY A 170 11.86 -31.87 14.42
C GLY A 170 11.87 -30.80 13.33
N ALA A 171 10.77 -30.06 13.12
CA ALA A 171 10.73 -28.96 12.15
C ALA A 171 11.58 -27.76 12.61
N TRP A 172 11.62 -27.50 13.92
CA TRP A 172 12.49 -26.48 14.52
C TRP A 172 13.95 -26.91 14.51
N GLU A 173 14.26 -28.14 14.93
CA GLU A 173 15.62 -28.68 14.99
C GLU A 173 16.29 -28.72 13.61
N ASN A 174 15.51 -29.00 12.55
CA ASN A 174 16.00 -29.03 11.17
C ASN A 174 15.92 -27.67 10.45
N GLY A 175 15.49 -26.60 11.13
CA GLY A 175 15.36 -25.26 10.57
C GLY A 175 14.30 -25.12 9.47
N VAL A 176 13.31 -26.03 9.43
CA VAL A 176 12.15 -25.96 8.53
C VAL A 176 11.25 -24.80 8.92
N ILE A 177 11.05 -24.62 10.22
CA ILE A 177 10.38 -23.46 10.81
C ILE A 177 11.45 -22.56 11.44
N THR A 178 11.34 -21.27 11.15
CA THR A 178 12.16 -20.23 11.78
C THR A 178 11.27 -19.07 12.22
N VAL A 179 11.74 -18.32 13.19
CA VAL A 179 11.16 -17.08 13.70
C VAL A 179 12.17 -15.95 13.63
N LYS A 180 11.74 -14.72 13.92
CA LYS A 180 12.59 -13.53 13.99
C LYS A 180 13.85 -13.75 14.83
N GLU A 181 13.72 -14.42 15.96
CA GLU A 181 14.76 -14.63 16.96
C GLU A 181 15.90 -15.52 16.44
N ASN A 182 15.66 -16.28 15.37
CA ASN A 182 16.70 -17.04 14.67
C ASN A 182 17.65 -16.16 13.84
N TYR A 183 17.37 -14.85 13.74
CA TYR A 183 18.15 -13.92 12.93
C TYR A 183 18.69 -12.76 13.77
N THR A 184 19.92 -12.36 13.46
CA THR A 184 20.55 -11.20 14.10
C THR A 184 19.88 -9.89 13.65
N THR A 185 19.93 -8.87 14.52
CA THR A 185 19.54 -7.49 14.19
C THR A 185 20.22 -7.01 12.90
N LYS A 186 21.48 -7.38 12.67
CA LYS A 186 22.21 -7.02 11.46
C LYS A 186 21.59 -7.65 10.21
N GLN A 187 21.17 -8.92 10.27
CA GLN A 187 20.53 -9.61 9.15
C GLN A 187 19.16 -9.03 8.82
N ILE A 188 18.37 -8.70 9.84
CA ILE A 188 17.04 -8.12 9.68
C ILE A 188 17.16 -6.69 9.13
N TRP A 189 17.82 -5.79 9.86
CA TRP A 189 17.78 -4.35 9.57
C TRP A 189 18.82 -3.88 8.55
N THR A 190 19.89 -4.65 8.39
CA THR A 190 21.04 -4.24 7.58
C THR A 190 21.59 -5.33 6.67
N GLY A 191 20.78 -6.34 6.37
CA GLY A 191 21.14 -7.44 5.48
C GLY A 191 21.56 -6.95 4.09
N SER A 192 22.21 -7.86 3.35
CA SER A 192 22.40 -7.71 1.90
C SER A 192 21.03 -7.69 1.21
N ILE A 193 20.91 -7.06 0.05
CA ILE A 193 19.64 -6.99 -0.69
C ILE A 193 19.71 -7.96 -1.87
N PRO A 194 18.61 -8.63 -2.25
CA PRO A 194 18.61 -9.48 -3.42
C PRO A 194 19.03 -8.69 -4.68
N ARG A 195 19.97 -9.25 -5.45
CA ARG A 195 20.47 -8.65 -6.70
C ARG A 195 19.99 -9.39 -7.96
N VAL A 196 19.04 -10.31 -7.81
CA VAL A 196 18.47 -11.09 -8.93
C VAL A 196 17.78 -10.21 -9.98
N TRP A 197 17.30 -9.03 -9.58
CA TRP A 197 16.73 -8.00 -10.46
C TRP A 197 17.73 -6.91 -10.85
N GLY A 198 19.04 -7.16 -10.69
CA GLY A 198 20.10 -6.19 -10.94
C GLY A 198 20.19 -5.11 -9.85
N SER A 199 20.42 -3.87 -10.27
CA SER A 199 20.50 -2.72 -9.35
C SER A 199 19.65 -1.54 -9.84
N PRO A 200 18.30 -1.65 -9.86
CA PRO A 200 17.43 -0.64 -10.49
C PRO A 200 17.65 0.78 -9.97
N TRP A 201 17.92 0.92 -8.68
CA TRP A 201 18.24 2.20 -8.05
C TRP A 201 19.43 2.94 -8.68
N THR A 202 20.35 2.31 -9.42
CA THR A 202 21.49 3.05 -10.00
C THR A 202 21.11 3.96 -11.17
N TYR A 203 19.92 3.78 -11.75
CA TYR A 203 19.46 4.54 -12.93
C TYR A 203 18.03 5.11 -12.75
N ILE A 204 17.50 5.13 -11.53
CA ILE A 204 16.20 5.76 -11.25
C ILE A 204 16.32 7.27 -11.42
N GLN A 205 15.39 7.87 -12.17
CA GLN A 205 15.31 9.31 -12.30
C GLN A 205 15.02 9.97 -10.92
N PRO A 206 15.75 11.03 -10.54
CA PRO A 206 15.47 11.79 -9.34
C PRO A 206 14.10 12.49 -9.43
N THR A 207 13.17 12.15 -8.54
CA THR A 207 11.83 12.79 -8.48
C THR A 207 11.49 13.34 -7.10
N THR A 208 12.45 13.36 -6.18
CA THR A 208 12.28 13.93 -4.84
C THR A 208 13.06 15.23 -4.78
N GLU A 209 12.47 16.25 -4.15
CA GLU A 209 13.11 17.55 -4.01
C GLU A 209 13.16 18.00 -2.55
N VAL A 210 14.26 18.60 -2.14
CA VAL A 210 14.38 19.36 -0.88
C VAL A 210 15.02 20.69 -1.19
N ASN A 211 14.43 21.78 -0.70
CA ASN A 211 14.95 23.15 -0.87
C ASN A 211 15.27 23.53 -2.33
N GLY A 212 14.41 23.17 -3.29
CA GLY A 212 14.62 23.52 -4.71
C GLY A 212 15.61 22.61 -5.45
N THR A 213 16.22 21.63 -4.78
CA THR A 213 17.22 20.75 -5.36
C THR A 213 16.67 19.33 -5.49
N LEU A 214 16.72 18.77 -6.71
CA LEU A 214 16.40 17.37 -6.96
C LEU A 214 17.42 16.46 -6.31
N ILE A 215 16.90 15.42 -5.70
CA ILE A 215 17.62 14.47 -4.88
C ILE A 215 17.82 13.18 -5.67
N GLY A 216 19.03 13.00 -6.22
CA GLY A 216 19.35 11.87 -7.10
C GLY A 216 20.13 10.71 -6.48
N TYR A 217 20.74 10.90 -5.31
CA TYR A 217 21.54 9.83 -4.69
C TYR A 217 21.35 9.79 -3.18
N HIS A 218 20.71 8.76 -2.67
CA HIS A 218 20.51 8.52 -1.24
C HIS A 218 21.46 7.43 -0.73
N ARG A 219 22.05 7.56 0.47
CA ARG A 219 22.78 6.44 1.07
C ARG A 219 21.82 5.28 1.30
N LYS A 220 22.16 4.05 0.87
CA LYS A 220 21.27 2.88 0.95
C LYS A 220 19.99 2.99 0.09
N MET A 221 20.08 3.63 -1.08
CA MET A 221 18.95 3.68 -2.03
C MET A 221 18.48 2.29 -2.47
N ASP A 222 19.40 1.33 -2.46
CA ASP A 222 19.11 -0.09 -2.67
C ASP A 222 18.09 -0.61 -1.65
N ARG A 223 18.29 -0.32 -0.35
CA ARG A 223 17.37 -0.74 0.74
C ARG A 223 16.03 -0.06 0.61
N ARG A 224 16.03 1.24 0.32
CA ARG A 224 14.80 2.01 0.14
C ARG A 224 13.95 1.42 -0.98
N TRP A 225 14.58 1.16 -2.12
CA TRP A 225 13.88 0.55 -3.25
C TRP A 225 13.34 -0.83 -2.89
N TRP A 226 14.15 -1.70 -2.27
CA TRP A 226 13.72 -3.05 -1.90
C TRP A 226 12.57 -3.05 -0.89
N ARG A 227 12.67 -2.24 0.17
CA ARG A 227 11.61 -2.13 1.19
C ARG A 227 10.30 -1.62 0.61
N ALA A 228 10.35 -0.72 -0.38
CA ALA A 228 9.15 -0.26 -1.06
C ALA A 228 8.45 -1.40 -1.82
N GLN A 229 9.21 -2.32 -2.43
CA GLN A 229 8.64 -3.52 -3.08
C GLN A 229 7.95 -4.42 -2.07
N ALA A 230 8.62 -4.72 -0.96
CA ALA A 230 8.06 -5.53 0.10
C ALA A 230 6.79 -4.88 0.68
N LEU A 231 6.83 -3.59 1.04
CA LEU A 231 5.68 -2.81 1.50
C LEU A 231 4.52 -2.86 0.50
N ARG A 232 4.80 -2.68 -0.79
CA ARG A 232 3.78 -2.76 -1.84
C ARG A 232 3.10 -4.13 -1.89
N TYR A 233 3.87 -5.19 -1.78
CA TYR A 233 3.35 -6.55 -1.73
C TYR A 233 2.51 -6.79 -0.48
N LEU A 234 2.92 -6.21 0.65
CA LEU A 234 2.22 -6.26 1.93
C LEU A 234 0.89 -5.48 1.89
N MET A 235 0.78 -4.43 1.09
CA MET A 235 -0.43 -3.60 0.99
C MET A 235 -1.29 -3.94 -0.24
N ARG A 236 -0.99 -5.03 -0.96
CA ARG A 236 -1.55 -5.30 -2.30
C ARG A 236 -3.06 -5.46 -2.36
N PHE A 237 -3.65 -6.06 -1.32
CA PHE A 237 -5.08 -6.33 -1.24
C PHE A 237 -5.61 -5.83 0.09
N GLN A 238 -6.58 -4.93 0.03
CA GLN A 238 -7.29 -4.46 1.20
C GLN A 238 -8.26 -5.56 1.64
N SER A 239 -8.25 -5.85 2.94
CA SER A 239 -9.29 -6.69 3.54
C SER A 239 -10.64 -5.98 3.46
N GLU A 240 -11.73 -6.74 3.65
CA GLU A 240 -13.07 -6.16 3.77
C GLU A 240 -13.14 -5.11 4.89
N TYR A 241 -12.47 -5.38 6.02
CA TYR A 241 -12.35 -4.43 7.14
C TYR A 241 -11.64 -3.14 6.74
N THR A 242 -10.46 -3.24 6.13
CA THR A 242 -9.69 -2.07 5.68
C THR A 242 -10.45 -1.26 4.64
N CYS A 243 -11.13 -1.93 3.72
CA CYS A 243 -12.00 -1.27 2.75
C CYS A 243 -13.14 -0.53 3.45
N GLY A 244 -13.77 -1.12 4.46
CA GLY A 244 -14.79 -0.48 5.28
C GLY A 244 -14.28 0.80 5.96
N LEU A 245 -13.08 0.74 6.55
CA LEU A 245 -12.44 1.93 7.16
C LEU A 245 -12.24 3.06 6.15
N LEU A 246 -11.78 2.74 4.94
CA LEU A 246 -11.59 3.74 3.89
C LEU A 246 -12.91 4.30 3.37
N ASN A 247 -13.95 3.46 3.25
CA ASN A 247 -15.29 3.89 2.89
C ASN A 247 -15.83 4.92 3.89
N VAL A 248 -15.69 4.66 5.20
CA VAL A 248 -16.08 5.61 6.24
C VAL A 248 -15.30 6.92 6.11
N ALA A 249 -13.98 6.85 5.90
CA ALA A 249 -13.14 8.03 5.76
C ALA A 249 -13.50 8.87 4.53
N ARG A 250 -13.70 8.23 3.37
CA ARG A 250 -14.10 8.90 2.12
C ARG A 250 -15.48 9.52 2.25
N HIS A 251 -16.46 8.78 2.76
CA HIS A 251 -17.80 9.29 2.94
C HIS A 251 -17.82 10.50 3.88
N SER A 252 -17.11 10.42 5.01
CA SER A 252 -17.05 11.52 5.97
C SER A 252 -16.35 12.76 5.42
N SER A 253 -15.34 12.59 4.54
CA SER A 253 -14.53 13.71 4.04
C SER A 253 -15.11 14.30 2.75
N PHE A 254 -15.66 13.47 1.89
CA PHE A 254 -16.03 13.82 0.51
C PHE A 254 -17.51 13.60 0.19
N GLY A 255 -18.27 12.95 1.07
CA GLY A 255 -19.65 12.55 0.78
C GLY A 255 -20.56 13.73 0.43
N TRP A 256 -20.36 14.88 1.06
CA TRP A 256 -21.12 16.09 0.73
C TRP A 256 -20.79 16.64 -0.66
N GLU A 257 -19.51 16.81 -0.99
CA GLU A 257 -19.08 17.28 -2.31
C GLU A 257 -19.51 16.31 -3.42
N ALA A 258 -19.48 15.01 -3.12
CA ALA A 258 -20.00 13.98 -4.00
C ALA A 258 -21.53 14.18 -4.22
N ALA A 259 -22.29 14.36 -3.14
CA ALA A 259 -23.73 14.62 -3.23
C ALA A 259 -24.05 15.83 -4.10
N GLU A 260 -23.32 16.93 -3.94
CA GLU A 260 -23.47 18.15 -4.74
C GLU A 260 -23.22 17.90 -6.22
N LEU A 261 -22.22 17.08 -6.58
CA LEU A 261 -21.97 16.73 -7.98
C LEU A 261 -23.13 15.97 -8.62
N VAL A 262 -23.70 14.99 -7.91
CA VAL A 262 -24.86 14.25 -8.42
C VAL A 262 -26.10 15.14 -8.50
N HIS A 263 -26.31 16.01 -7.51
CA HIS A 263 -27.44 16.93 -7.51
C HIS A 263 -27.34 17.97 -8.64
N SER A 264 -26.13 18.48 -8.92
CA SER A 264 -25.90 19.49 -9.95
C SER A 264 -25.90 18.91 -11.37
N ALA A 265 -25.52 17.65 -11.53
CA ALA A 265 -25.79 16.90 -12.75
C ALA A 265 -27.31 16.67 -12.84
N HIS A 266 -28.04 17.58 -13.51
CA HIS A 266 -29.44 17.36 -13.88
C HIS A 266 -29.54 16.12 -14.78
N VAL A 267 -29.59 14.94 -14.17
CA VAL A 267 -29.97 13.72 -14.87
C VAL A 267 -31.47 13.86 -15.07
N SER A 268 -31.89 14.28 -16.26
CA SER A 268 -33.27 14.07 -16.68
C SER A 268 -33.57 12.60 -16.42
N GLU A 269 -34.66 12.29 -15.70
CA GLU A 269 -35.16 10.93 -15.50
C GLU A 269 -35.37 10.29 -16.88
N PHE A 270 -34.31 9.75 -17.47
CA PHE A 270 -34.42 8.80 -18.55
C PHE A 270 -35.01 7.57 -17.88
N ASP A 271 -36.18 7.19 -18.36
CA ASP A 271 -37.02 6.09 -17.91
C ASP A 271 -36.21 4.78 -17.96
N THR A 272 -35.43 4.47 -16.91
CA THR A 272 -34.60 3.27 -16.83
C THR A 272 -35.48 2.07 -16.47
N LYS A 273 -36.30 1.66 -17.43
CA LYS A 273 -36.94 0.34 -17.50
C LYS A 273 -36.25 -0.61 -18.46
N ASP A 274 -35.10 -0.24 -19.02
CA ASP A 274 -34.28 -1.15 -19.80
C ASP A 274 -33.33 -1.95 -18.90
N SER A 275 -33.21 -3.24 -19.21
CA SER A 275 -32.25 -4.14 -18.58
C SER A 275 -30.86 -3.53 -18.65
N GLN A 276 -30.17 -3.40 -17.50
CA GLN A 276 -28.79 -2.95 -17.46
C GLN A 276 -27.97 -3.67 -18.53
N SER A 277 -27.28 -2.90 -19.34
CA SER A 277 -26.42 -3.45 -20.38
C SER A 277 -25.28 -4.25 -19.74
N ALA A 278 -24.72 -5.20 -20.48
CA ALA A 278 -23.57 -5.97 -19.99
C ALA A 278 -22.38 -5.05 -19.61
N ILE A 279 -22.21 -3.90 -20.25
CA ILE A 279 -21.16 -2.95 -19.86
C ILE A 279 -21.45 -2.27 -18.51
N GLU A 280 -22.70 -1.95 -18.21
CA GLU A 280 -23.11 -1.42 -16.90
C GLU A 280 -22.97 -2.47 -15.80
N GLU A 281 -23.43 -3.69 -16.05
CA GLU A 281 -23.40 -4.79 -15.08
C GLU A 281 -21.96 -5.23 -14.76
N TYR A 282 -21.08 -5.33 -15.76
CA TYR A 282 -19.74 -5.90 -15.58
C TYR A 282 -18.64 -4.84 -15.48
N VAL A 283 -18.69 -3.77 -16.26
CA VAL A 283 -17.56 -2.82 -16.36
C VAL A 283 -17.78 -1.60 -15.46
N TRP A 284 -18.95 -0.97 -15.49
CA TRP A 284 -19.21 0.29 -14.76
C TRP A 284 -19.69 0.08 -13.32
N SER A 285 -20.25 -1.07 -12.99
CA SER A 285 -20.53 -1.49 -11.60
C SER A 285 -19.26 -1.51 -10.75
N ASN A 286 -18.10 -1.68 -11.37
CA ASN A 286 -16.79 -1.71 -10.73
C ASN A 286 -16.01 -0.40 -10.91
N HIS A 287 -16.56 0.69 -10.41
CA HIS A 287 -15.90 1.99 -10.40
C HIS A 287 -15.01 2.15 -9.16
N GLU A 288 -13.95 2.96 -9.31
CA GLU A 288 -13.18 3.44 -8.16
C GLU A 288 -14.05 4.41 -7.34
N PRO A 289 -13.96 4.37 -6.00
CA PRO A 289 -14.64 5.34 -5.16
C PRO A 289 -14.29 6.76 -5.59
N TRP A 290 -15.30 7.60 -5.77
CA TRP A 290 -15.06 9.00 -6.08
C TRP A 290 -14.32 9.69 -4.94
N THR A 291 -13.26 10.40 -5.31
CA THR A 291 -12.52 11.33 -4.45
C THR A 291 -12.26 12.61 -5.24
N PRO A 292 -12.17 13.78 -4.58
CA PRO A 292 -11.85 15.01 -5.28
C PRO A 292 -10.45 14.90 -5.89
N ARG A 293 -10.33 15.24 -7.18
CA ARG A 293 -9.08 15.22 -7.94
C ARG A 293 -8.83 16.60 -8.58
N PRO A 294 -7.59 17.10 -8.56
CA PRO A 294 -6.42 16.50 -7.93
C PRO A 294 -6.42 16.66 -6.40
N LEU A 295 -5.88 15.66 -5.70
CA LEU A 295 -5.71 15.62 -4.24
C LEU A 295 -4.23 15.69 -3.87
N LEU A 296 -3.88 16.59 -2.95
CA LEU A 296 -2.52 16.70 -2.41
C LEU A 296 -2.44 16.01 -1.05
N SER A 297 -1.57 15.02 -0.91
CA SER A 297 -1.22 14.46 0.40
C SER A 297 -0.18 15.33 1.09
N VAL A 298 -0.47 15.78 2.30
CA VAL A 298 0.48 16.48 3.18
C VAL A 298 0.58 15.72 4.49
N HIS A 299 1.76 15.22 4.82
CA HIS A 299 2.04 14.64 6.13
C HIS A 299 2.92 15.55 6.97
N VAL A 300 2.36 16.10 8.05
CA VAL A 300 3.03 17.03 8.95
C VAL A 300 3.38 16.31 10.24
N ARG A 301 4.66 15.97 10.38
CA ARG A 301 5.17 15.30 11.58
C ARG A 301 5.84 16.32 12.51
N MET A 302 5.22 16.53 13.66
CA MET A 302 5.65 17.44 14.73
C MET A 302 5.63 16.73 16.09
N GLY A 303 6.22 17.34 17.13
CA GLY A 303 6.23 16.80 18.51
C GLY A 303 7.60 16.27 18.95
N ASP A 304 7.60 15.12 19.62
CA ASP A 304 8.77 14.47 20.25
C ASP A 304 9.90 14.05 19.28
N LYS A 305 9.66 14.06 17.97
CA LYS A 305 10.63 13.67 16.93
C LYS A 305 11.73 14.69 16.63
N ALA A 306 11.82 15.78 17.38
CA ALA A 306 12.93 16.73 17.27
C ALA A 306 14.30 16.07 17.54
N CYS A 307 14.34 14.96 18.29
CA CYS A 307 15.56 14.17 18.49
C CYS A 307 15.93 13.29 17.28
N GLU A 308 15.00 13.01 16.37
CA GLU A 308 15.21 12.12 15.21
C GLU A 308 15.37 12.91 13.90
N MET A 309 14.74 14.08 13.78
CA MET A 309 14.79 14.90 12.57
C MET A 309 14.56 16.38 12.88
N LYS A 310 14.95 17.25 11.94
CA LYS A 310 14.54 18.66 11.97
C LYS A 310 13.02 18.75 11.85
N VAL A 311 12.36 19.14 12.93
CA VAL A 311 10.94 19.49 12.94
C VAL A 311 10.78 20.83 12.23
N VAL A 312 9.85 20.88 11.28
CA VAL A 312 9.56 22.06 10.48
C VAL A 312 8.12 22.47 10.74
N GLN A 313 7.88 23.78 10.81
CA GLN A 313 6.58 24.36 11.06
C GLN A 313 5.63 24.16 9.86
N PHE A 314 4.32 24.17 10.11
CA PHE A 314 3.29 23.84 9.11
C PHE A 314 3.32 24.77 7.90
N GLU A 315 3.71 26.03 8.13
CA GLU A 315 3.83 27.11 7.18
C GLU A 315 4.77 26.76 6.02
N GLU A 316 5.86 26.02 6.27
CA GLU A 316 6.77 25.58 5.22
C GLU A 316 6.16 24.49 4.33
N TYR A 317 5.34 23.60 4.89
CA TYR A 317 4.59 22.61 4.09
C TYR A 317 3.60 23.34 3.18
N MET A 318 2.92 24.36 3.71
CA MET A 318 2.00 25.17 2.92
C MET A 318 2.72 26.01 1.85
N ARG A 319 3.93 26.49 2.11
CA ARG A 319 4.77 27.14 1.08
C ARG A 319 5.07 26.19 -0.09
N LEU A 320 5.33 24.91 0.19
CA LEU A 320 5.50 23.89 -0.84
C LEU A 320 4.17 23.59 -1.57
N ALA A 321 3.06 23.52 -0.83
CA ALA A 321 1.72 23.30 -1.40
C ALA A 321 1.33 24.43 -2.37
N GLU A 322 1.59 25.67 -1.99
CA GLU A 322 1.40 26.83 -2.86
C GLU A 322 2.23 26.69 -4.13
N ARG A 323 3.51 26.30 -4.03
CA ARG A 323 4.35 26.11 -5.22
C ARG A 323 3.79 25.07 -6.18
N ILE A 324 3.23 23.96 -5.68
CA ILE A 324 2.53 22.98 -6.54
C ILE A 324 1.31 23.64 -7.17
N ARG A 325 0.49 24.36 -6.40
CA ARG A 325 -0.73 25.01 -6.91
C ARG A 325 -0.46 26.09 -7.95
N HIS A 326 0.67 26.80 -7.88
CA HIS A 326 1.09 27.73 -8.94
C HIS A 326 1.23 27.02 -10.30
N ARG A 327 1.67 25.76 -10.30
CA ARG A 327 1.76 24.93 -11.52
C ARG A 327 0.44 24.23 -11.85
N PHE A 328 -0.35 23.90 -10.83
CA PHE A 328 -1.64 23.22 -10.95
C PHE A 328 -2.75 24.02 -10.26
N PRO A 329 -3.28 25.10 -10.88
CA PRO A 329 -4.21 26.02 -10.23
C PRO A 329 -5.54 25.39 -9.77
N HIS A 330 -5.92 24.25 -10.37
CA HIS A 330 -7.12 23.49 -9.99
C HIS A 330 -6.94 22.65 -8.72
N LEU A 331 -5.72 22.54 -8.19
CA LEU A 331 -5.44 21.83 -6.95
C LEU A 331 -5.96 22.63 -5.75
N LYS A 332 -7.09 22.18 -5.19
CA LYS A 332 -7.78 22.83 -4.06
C LYS A 332 -7.88 21.94 -2.82
N HIS A 333 -7.69 20.63 -2.95
CA HIS A 333 -7.97 19.66 -1.90
C HIS A 333 -6.67 19.12 -1.31
N ILE A 334 -6.57 19.10 0.02
CA ILE A 334 -5.47 18.51 0.76
C ILE A 334 -5.99 17.38 1.65
N TRP A 335 -5.39 16.21 1.55
CA TRP A 335 -5.48 15.18 2.60
C TRP A 335 -4.33 15.39 3.59
N LEU A 336 -4.66 15.90 4.78
CA LEU A 336 -3.71 16.26 5.83
C LEU A 336 -3.62 15.16 6.88
N SER A 337 -2.43 14.60 7.05
CA SER A 337 -2.12 13.63 8.09
C SER A 337 -1.19 14.26 9.12
N THR A 338 -1.61 14.30 10.38
CA THR A 338 -0.85 14.81 11.51
C THR A 338 -1.44 14.32 12.83
N GLU A 339 -0.59 14.17 13.84
CA GLU A 339 -0.95 13.83 15.20
C GLU A 339 -1.24 15.07 16.06
N MET A 340 -0.89 16.28 15.58
CA MET A 340 -0.93 17.51 16.37
C MET A 340 -2.20 18.33 16.12
N GLN A 341 -2.88 18.74 17.19
CA GLN A 341 -4.07 19.59 17.10
C GLN A 341 -3.73 20.99 16.59
N GLU A 342 -2.57 21.54 16.97
CA GLU A 342 -2.11 22.86 16.52
C GLU A 342 -2.07 22.98 14.99
N VAL A 343 -1.64 21.92 14.30
CA VAL A 343 -1.59 21.89 12.84
C VAL A 343 -3.00 21.99 12.25
N ILE A 344 -3.98 21.29 12.83
CA ILE A 344 -5.38 21.36 12.42
C ILE A 344 -5.93 22.77 12.64
N ASP A 345 -5.65 23.39 13.78
CA ASP A 345 -6.15 24.73 14.08
C ASP A 345 -5.59 25.77 13.09
N LYS A 346 -4.31 25.64 12.71
CA LYS A 346 -3.68 26.50 11.70
C LYS A 346 -4.24 26.34 10.29
N THR A 347 -4.90 25.22 9.96
CA THR A 347 -5.53 25.07 8.62
C THR A 347 -6.56 26.16 8.33
N LYS A 348 -7.20 26.73 9.37
CA LYS A 348 -8.17 27.82 9.27
C LYS A 348 -7.57 29.10 8.67
N LEU A 349 -6.25 29.27 8.75
CA LEU A 349 -5.53 30.41 8.18
C LEU A 349 -5.40 30.32 6.65
N TYR A 350 -5.68 29.15 6.06
CA TYR A 350 -5.50 28.84 4.64
C TYR A 350 -6.87 28.59 3.98
N ALA A 351 -7.77 29.57 4.04
CA ALA A 351 -9.17 29.46 3.58
C ALA A 351 -9.34 29.14 2.07
N ASN A 352 -8.29 29.35 1.28
CA ASN A 352 -8.21 29.01 -0.14
C ASN A 352 -7.97 27.51 -0.40
N TRP A 353 -7.75 26.71 0.65
CA TRP A 353 -7.57 25.27 0.59
C TRP A 353 -8.72 24.55 1.29
N LYS A 354 -9.13 23.42 0.74
CA LYS A 354 -10.07 22.49 1.37
C LYS A 354 -9.28 21.37 2.03
N PHE A 355 -9.20 21.40 3.35
CA PHE A 355 -8.49 20.39 4.14
C PHE A 355 -9.41 19.24 4.52
N HIS A 356 -8.91 18.03 4.31
CA HIS A 356 -9.52 16.77 4.68
C HIS A 356 -8.57 16.05 5.63
N TYR A 357 -9.06 15.60 6.76
CA TYR A 357 -8.29 14.85 7.74
C TYR A 357 -9.24 13.97 8.54
N SER A 358 -8.74 12.86 9.04
CA SER A 358 -9.57 11.92 9.78
C SER A 358 -9.99 12.48 11.15
N ASN A 359 -11.17 12.08 11.62
CA ASN A 359 -11.72 12.58 12.88
C ASN A 359 -11.19 11.76 14.08
N VAL A 360 -10.09 12.21 14.67
CA VAL A 360 -9.50 11.60 15.87
C VAL A 360 -9.11 12.68 16.87
N ARG A 361 -9.10 12.33 18.15
CA ARG A 361 -8.47 13.15 19.19
C ARG A 361 -6.98 13.29 18.85
N ARG A 362 -6.47 14.52 18.80
CA ARG A 362 -5.06 14.82 18.52
C ARG A 362 -4.30 15.26 19.76
N GLN A 363 -2.99 15.25 19.66
CA GLN A 363 -2.09 15.70 20.71
C GLN A 363 -2.19 17.21 20.89
N VAL A 364 -2.11 17.63 22.15
CA VAL A 364 -1.98 19.02 22.58
C VAL A 364 -0.78 19.09 23.50
N GLY A 365 0.15 20.01 23.24
CA GLY A 365 1.41 20.13 23.97
C GLY A 365 2.41 19.02 23.62
N ASN A 366 3.31 18.72 24.56
CA ASN A 366 4.51 17.89 24.33
C ASN A 366 4.41 16.51 24.98
N ILE A 367 3.29 15.80 24.81
CA ILE A 367 3.20 14.40 25.24
C ILE A 367 3.97 13.50 24.26
N THR A 368 4.44 12.34 24.75
CA THR A 368 5.13 11.38 23.87
C THR A 368 4.12 10.68 22.97
N MET A 369 4.56 10.24 21.79
CA MET A 369 3.73 9.44 20.89
C MET A 369 3.14 8.20 21.54
N ALA A 370 3.92 7.50 22.37
CA ALA A 370 3.48 6.28 23.03
C ALA A 370 2.30 6.56 24.00
N VAL A 371 2.38 7.65 24.77
CA VAL A 371 1.30 8.05 25.68
C VAL A 371 0.06 8.47 24.89
N TYR A 372 0.25 9.21 23.80
CA TYR A 372 -0.85 9.60 22.93
C TYR A 372 -1.56 8.37 22.32
N GLU A 373 -0.82 7.45 21.71
CA GLU A 373 -1.38 6.24 21.10
C GLU A 373 -2.08 5.36 22.13
N ALA A 374 -1.52 5.22 23.33
CA ALA A 374 -2.16 4.51 24.44
C ALA A 374 -3.49 5.16 24.83
N SER A 375 -3.56 6.50 24.83
CA SER A 375 -4.79 7.24 25.19
C SER A 375 -5.93 7.09 24.17
N LEU A 376 -5.63 6.71 22.92
CA LEU A 376 -6.63 6.48 21.88
C LEU A 376 -7.26 5.07 21.94
N GLY A 377 -6.58 4.14 22.60
CA GLY A 377 -6.88 2.72 22.53
C GLY A 377 -6.35 2.05 21.26
N ARG A 378 -6.12 0.73 21.34
CA ARG A 378 -5.43 -0.06 20.32
C ARG A 378 -6.09 0.00 18.94
N GLU A 379 -7.42 -0.04 18.87
CA GLU A 379 -8.14 -0.02 17.60
C GLU A 379 -7.96 1.34 16.89
N THR A 380 -8.21 2.43 17.59
CA THR A 380 -8.09 3.79 17.03
C THR A 380 -6.65 4.11 16.63
N SER A 381 -5.67 3.78 17.48
CA SER A 381 -4.25 4.00 17.19
C SER A 381 -3.72 3.13 16.04
N THR A 382 -4.45 2.08 15.66
CA THR A 382 -4.17 1.22 14.50
C THR A 382 -4.85 1.71 13.24
N ASN A 383 -6.16 1.91 13.30
CA ASN A 383 -6.99 2.17 12.12
C ASN A 383 -6.72 3.53 11.52
N TYR A 384 -6.54 4.55 12.35
CA TYR A 384 -6.37 5.92 11.89
C TYR A 384 -5.08 6.13 11.09
N PRO A 385 -3.89 5.68 11.56
CA PRO A 385 -2.68 5.73 10.75
C PRO A 385 -2.79 4.92 9.46
N LEU A 386 -3.43 3.74 9.49
CA LEU A 386 -3.65 2.92 8.30
C LEU A 386 -4.51 3.63 7.25
N VAL A 387 -5.61 4.27 7.68
CA VAL A 387 -6.47 5.08 6.80
C VAL A 387 -5.68 6.24 6.21
N ASN A 388 -4.98 7.01 7.06
CA ASN A 388 -4.18 8.15 6.59
C ASN A 388 -3.14 7.75 5.55
N PHE A 389 -2.48 6.62 5.77
CA PHE A 389 -1.51 6.09 4.82
C PHE A 389 -2.12 5.73 3.49
N LEU A 390 -3.18 4.92 3.49
CA LEU A 390 -3.80 4.45 2.27
C LEU A 390 -4.40 5.62 1.49
N MET A 391 -5.05 6.57 2.17
CA MET A 391 -5.54 7.82 1.56
C MET A 391 -4.39 8.65 0.96
N ALA A 392 -3.24 8.74 1.66
CA ALA A 392 -2.06 9.39 1.12
C ALA A 392 -1.55 8.69 -0.14
N THR A 393 -1.47 7.35 -0.16
CA THR A 393 -1.03 6.60 -1.36
C THR A 393 -1.97 6.78 -2.56
N GLU A 394 -3.23 7.12 -2.31
CA GLU A 394 -4.22 7.39 -3.35
C GLU A 394 -4.14 8.80 -3.91
N ALA A 395 -3.49 9.77 -3.24
CA ALA A 395 -3.35 11.16 -3.69
C ALA A 395 -2.53 11.35 -4.99
N ASP A 396 -2.63 12.52 -5.61
CA ASP A 396 -1.97 12.86 -6.87
C ASP A 396 -0.62 13.56 -6.68
N PHE A 397 -0.49 14.33 -5.60
CA PHE A 397 0.73 15.04 -5.23
C PHE A 397 1.12 14.75 -3.78
N PHE A 398 2.40 14.95 -3.45
CA PHE A 398 2.95 14.52 -2.16
C PHE A 398 3.89 15.57 -1.56
N ILE A 399 3.61 15.93 -0.30
CA ILE A 399 4.49 16.73 0.54
C ILE A 399 4.66 16.03 1.90
N GLY A 400 5.87 16.04 2.43
CA GLY A 400 6.11 15.62 3.80
C GLY A 400 7.53 15.86 4.29
N ALA A 401 7.88 15.24 5.41
CA ALA A 401 9.23 15.27 5.97
C ALA A 401 9.90 13.90 5.77
N LEU A 402 10.88 13.80 4.87
CA LEU A 402 11.60 12.54 4.62
C LEU A 402 12.32 11.96 5.83
N GLY A 403 12.61 12.75 6.87
CA GLY A 403 13.07 12.22 8.16
C GLY A 403 12.03 11.38 8.91
N SER A 404 10.75 11.47 8.54
CA SER A 404 9.68 10.64 9.09
C SER A 404 9.62 9.29 8.37
N THR A 405 9.62 8.22 9.16
CA THR A 405 9.30 6.87 8.68
C THR A 405 8.01 6.83 7.87
N TRP A 406 6.98 7.58 8.29
CA TRP A 406 5.71 7.64 7.58
C TRP A 406 5.87 8.18 6.15
N CYS A 407 6.57 9.30 6.00
CA CYS A 407 6.84 9.89 4.69
C CYS A 407 7.70 8.98 3.81
N PHE A 408 8.63 8.24 4.41
CA PHE A 408 9.43 7.23 3.70
C PHE A 408 8.55 6.11 3.12
N LEU A 409 7.58 5.60 3.89
CA LEU A 409 6.62 4.59 3.43
C LEU A 409 5.71 5.14 2.32
N ILE A 410 5.20 6.37 2.46
CA ILE A 410 4.35 7.03 1.46
C ILE A 410 5.12 7.20 0.14
N ASP A 411 6.36 7.70 0.19
CA ASP A 411 7.18 7.84 -1.01
C ASP A 411 7.53 6.47 -1.64
N GLY A 412 7.78 5.44 -0.83
CA GLY A 412 7.93 4.06 -1.32
C GLY A 412 6.70 3.55 -2.08
N MET A 413 5.50 3.78 -1.54
CA MET A 413 4.24 3.40 -2.18
C MET A 413 3.96 4.21 -3.45
N ARG A 414 4.31 5.49 -3.45
CA ARG A 414 4.25 6.35 -4.64
C ARG A 414 5.16 5.80 -5.75
N ASN A 415 6.41 5.47 -5.41
CA ASN A 415 7.40 4.96 -6.37
C ASN A 415 7.05 3.58 -6.95
N THR A 416 6.39 2.73 -6.18
CA THR A 416 5.93 1.40 -6.63
C THR A 416 4.52 1.40 -7.21
N GLY A 417 3.88 2.57 -7.30
CA GLY A 417 2.46 2.69 -7.63
C GLY A 417 2.12 3.47 -8.87
N GLY A 418 3.08 3.64 -9.79
CA GLY A 418 2.87 4.41 -11.02
C GLY A 418 2.75 5.91 -10.78
N LYS A 419 3.28 6.41 -9.65
CA LYS A 419 3.23 7.84 -9.29
C LYS A 419 4.63 8.44 -9.12
N VAL A 420 5.63 7.85 -9.76
CA VAL A 420 7.01 8.33 -9.73
C VAL A 420 7.09 9.77 -10.25
N MET A 421 6.35 10.09 -11.31
CA MET A 421 6.36 11.42 -11.94
C MET A 421 5.52 12.47 -11.23
N ALA A 422 4.68 12.09 -10.26
CA ALA A 422 3.99 13.05 -9.37
C ALA A 422 4.98 13.88 -8.54
N GLY A 423 6.21 13.38 -8.37
CA GLY A 423 7.23 13.98 -7.53
C GLY A 423 6.92 13.90 -6.04
N TYR A 424 7.92 14.25 -5.22
CA TYR A 424 7.78 14.38 -3.78
C TYR A 424 8.54 15.62 -3.30
N LEU A 425 7.83 16.59 -2.73
CA LEU A 425 8.49 17.76 -2.15
C LEU A 425 8.66 17.55 -0.65
N SER A 426 9.88 17.72 -0.15
CA SER A 426 10.18 17.52 1.26
C SER A 426 10.73 18.76 1.95
N VAL A 427 10.29 18.97 3.18
CA VAL A 427 10.75 20.07 4.04
C VAL A 427 12.08 19.77 4.73
N ASN A 428 12.49 18.50 4.76
CA ASN A 428 13.77 18.08 5.33
C ASN A 428 14.40 16.90 4.55
N LYS A 429 15.65 16.58 4.86
CA LYS A 429 16.32 15.37 4.37
C LYS A 429 16.08 14.22 5.36
N ASP A 430 16.12 12.99 4.85
CA ASP A 430 16.11 11.77 5.68
C ASP A 430 17.44 11.64 6.49
N ARG A 431 17.48 10.81 7.53
CA ARG A 431 18.64 10.50 8.40
C ARG A 431 19.81 9.83 7.68
N PHE A 432 19.61 9.41 6.44
CA PHE A 432 20.62 8.74 5.61
C PHE A 432 21.19 9.68 4.53
N TRP A 433 21.05 10.99 4.72
CA TRP A 433 21.64 12.05 3.89
C TRP A 433 22.87 12.68 4.50
#